data_AF-H3Z9N0-F1
#
_entry.id   AF-H3Z9N0-F1
#
_cell.length_a   1.000
_cell.length_b   1.000
_cell.length_c   1.000
_cell.angle_alpha   90.00
_cell.angle_beta   90.00
_cell.angle_gamma   90.00
#
_symmetry.space_group_name_H-M   'P 1'
#
loop_
_entity.id
_entity.type
_entity.pdbx_description
1 polymer ?
#
loop_
_entity_poly.entity_id
_entity_poly.type
_entity_poly.pdbx_seq_one_letter_code
_entity_poly.pdbx_strand_id
1 'polypeptide(L)'
;MSENIPGTENNSEANKAPEFSRTDAAKAVKRLSVELVVDPKTKKPVEDKDGRVKTREVTKDVTEAEVLDFSVRNGVITVVTTDGQKLTGRVA
;
A
#
# COMPACT_ATOMS: atom_id res chain seq x y z
N MET A 1 53.91 16.23 -13.78
CA MET A 1 52.81 17.07 -13.28
C MET A 1 51.55 16.30 -13.62
N SER A 2 50.93 15.66 -12.63
CA SER A 2 49.77 14.79 -12.85
C SER A 2 48.52 15.58 -12.50
N GLU A 3 47.71 15.89 -13.51
CA GLU A 3 46.36 16.42 -13.36
C GLU A 3 45.52 15.41 -12.59
N ASN A 4 45.12 15.78 -11.38
CA ASN A 4 44.14 15.08 -10.58
C ASN A 4 42.82 15.83 -10.80
N ILE A 5 41.98 15.33 -11.72
CA ILE A 5 40.60 15.79 -11.87
C ILE A 5 39.78 15.07 -10.79
N PRO A 6 39.39 15.74 -9.69
CA PRO A 6 38.51 15.13 -8.70
C PRO A 6 37.17 14.81 -9.36
N GLY A 7 36.68 13.62 -9.03
CA GLY A 7 35.53 12.98 -9.63
C GLY A 7 34.30 13.87 -9.68
N THR A 8 33.48 13.59 -10.69
CA THR A 8 32.12 14.06 -10.85
C THR A 8 31.27 13.50 -9.71
N GLU A 9 31.41 14.04 -8.51
CA GLU A 9 30.37 13.94 -7.48
C GLU A 9 29.26 14.89 -7.91
N ASN A 10 28.42 14.37 -8.79
CA ASN A 10 27.17 14.96 -9.21
C ASN A 10 26.30 15.08 -7.95
N ASN A 11 26.51 16.17 -7.21
CA ASN A 11 25.74 16.53 -6.03
C ASN A 11 24.34 16.91 -6.51
N SER A 12 23.53 15.87 -6.76
CA SER A 12 22.10 15.99 -7.00
C SER A 12 21.42 16.21 -5.65
N GLU A 13 21.75 17.31 -4.98
CA GLU A 13 20.89 17.97 -4.00
C GLU A 13 19.73 18.64 -4.75
N ALA A 14 19.00 17.86 -5.54
CA ALA A 14 17.81 18.29 -6.24
C ALA A 14 16.62 17.96 -5.35
N ASN A 15 16.15 18.94 -4.59
CA ASN A 15 14.81 18.99 -4.02
C ASN A 15 14.35 17.69 -3.35
N LYS A 16 14.75 17.48 -2.09
CA LYS A 16 14.03 16.54 -1.24
C LYS A 16 12.65 17.15 -0.93
N ALA A 17 11.70 17.00 -1.87
CA ALA A 17 10.28 17.01 -1.53
C ALA A 17 10.11 16.10 -0.31
N PRO A 18 9.20 16.40 0.64
CA PRO A 18 9.00 15.53 1.80
C PRO A 18 8.92 14.10 1.29
N GLU A 19 9.88 13.25 1.68
CA GLU A 19 10.01 11.89 1.16
C GLU A 19 8.85 11.07 1.70
N PHE A 20 7.71 11.27 1.06
CA PHE A 20 6.53 10.48 1.29
C PHE A 20 6.92 9.07 0.91
N SER A 21 7.13 8.21 1.90
CA SER A 21 7.69 6.88 1.69
C SER A 21 6.59 5.89 1.35
N ARG A 22 6.95 4.78 0.70
CA ARG A 22 5.99 3.69 0.41
C ARG A 22 5.31 3.18 1.68
N THR A 23 6.04 3.09 2.79
CA THR A 23 5.46 2.80 4.11
C THR A 23 4.39 3.81 4.53
N ASP A 24 4.58 5.11 4.31
CA ASP A 24 3.59 6.14 4.69
C ASP A 24 2.37 6.07 3.77
N ALA A 25 2.60 5.86 2.47
CA ALA A 25 1.53 5.63 1.50
C ALA A 25 0.70 4.39 1.84
N ALA A 26 1.34 3.28 2.19
CA ALA A 26 0.69 2.05 2.60
C ALA A 26 -0.16 2.23 3.86
N LYS A 27 0.30 3.02 4.84
CA LYS A 27 -0.46 3.36 6.06
C LYS A 27 -1.65 4.27 5.80
N ALA A 28 -1.54 5.16 4.81
CA ALA A 28 -2.58 6.12 4.49
C ALA A 28 -3.75 5.50 3.72
N VAL A 29 -3.55 4.34 3.09
CA VAL A 29 -4.59 3.62 2.35
C VAL A 29 -4.98 2.34 3.06
N LYS A 30 -6.21 1.89 2.83
CA LYS A 30 -6.65 0.56 3.25
C LYS A 30 -7.31 -0.13 2.06
N ARG A 31 -7.09 -1.44 1.94
CA ARG A 31 -7.73 -2.27 0.90
C ARG A 31 -8.99 -2.91 1.47
N LEU A 32 -10.05 -2.96 0.66
CA LEU A 32 -11.15 -3.86 0.95
C LEU A 32 -10.72 -5.28 0.60
N SER A 33 -11.11 -6.22 1.44
CA SER A 33 -10.81 -7.63 1.25
C SER A 33 -11.98 -8.44 1.75
N VAL A 34 -12.27 -9.52 1.06
CA VAL A 34 -13.35 -10.43 1.42
C VAL A 34 -12.76 -11.58 2.20
N GLU A 35 -13.25 -11.80 3.42
CA GLU A 35 -12.83 -12.92 4.27
C GLU A 35 -14.00 -13.87 4.52
N LEU A 36 -13.67 -15.16 4.65
CA LEU A 36 -14.63 -16.19 5.04
C LEU A 36 -15.08 -15.96 6.48
N VAL A 37 -16.40 -16.00 6.69
CA VAL A 37 -16.96 -16.04 8.03
C VAL A 37 -16.75 -17.45 8.55
N VAL A 38 -15.89 -17.58 9.56
CA VAL A 38 -15.62 -18.87 10.20
C VAL A 38 -16.33 -18.96 11.53
N ASP A 39 -16.92 -20.11 11.81
CA ASP A 39 -17.55 -20.40 13.08
C ASP A 39 -16.45 -20.53 14.17
N PRO A 40 -16.52 -19.76 15.27
CA PRO A 40 -15.43 -19.70 16.25
C PRO A 40 -15.22 -21.03 16.99
N LYS A 41 -16.25 -21.88 17.07
CA LYS A 41 -16.24 -23.15 17.80
C LYS A 41 -15.70 -24.28 16.94
N THR A 42 -16.09 -24.35 15.68
CA THR A 42 -15.69 -25.44 14.78
C THR A 42 -14.53 -25.09 13.85
N LYS A 43 -14.15 -23.79 13.76
CA LYS A 43 -13.16 -23.25 12.81
C LYS A 43 -13.49 -23.53 11.34
N LYS A 44 -14.74 -23.89 11.04
CA LYS A 44 -15.22 -24.15 9.67
C LYS A 44 -15.87 -22.89 9.08
N PRO A 45 -15.82 -22.71 7.75
CA PRO A 45 -16.58 -21.65 7.10
C PRO A 45 -18.08 -21.84 7.36
N VAL A 46 -18.77 -20.75 7.69
CA VAL A 46 -20.21 -20.71 7.89
C VAL A 46 -20.88 -20.72 6.52
N GLU A 47 -21.83 -21.61 6.30
CA GLU A 47 -22.62 -21.66 5.08
C GLU A 47 -23.97 -20.97 5.30
N ASP A 48 -24.48 -20.28 4.28
CA ASP A 48 -25.86 -19.77 4.25
C ASP A 48 -26.85 -20.91 3.95
N LYS A 49 -28.16 -20.63 4.00
CA LYS A 49 -29.23 -21.62 3.75
C LYS A 49 -29.18 -22.23 2.35
N ASP A 50 -28.53 -21.56 1.40
CA ASP A 50 -28.28 -22.04 0.04
C ASP A 50 -27.04 -22.96 -0.07
N GLY A 51 -26.32 -23.22 1.03
CA GLY A 51 -25.07 -24.00 1.00
C GLY A 51 -23.86 -23.23 0.46
N ARG A 52 -23.95 -21.89 0.39
CA ARG A 52 -22.82 -21.03 0.00
C ARG A 52 -22.08 -20.53 1.22
N VAL A 53 -20.75 -20.53 1.17
CA VAL A 53 -19.92 -19.96 2.23
C VAL A 53 -20.21 -18.47 2.40
N LYS A 54 -20.47 -18.07 3.65
CA LYS A 54 -20.62 -16.67 4.03
C LYS A 54 -19.27 -15.99 4.01
N THR A 55 -19.25 -14.83 3.39
CA THR A 55 -18.10 -13.94 3.39
C THR A 55 -18.48 -12.60 3.99
N ARG A 56 -17.50 -11.90 4.55
CA ARG A 56 -17.65 -10.52 5.02
C ARG A 56 -16.60 -9.65 4.37
N GLU A 57 -16.96 -8.40 4.10
CA GLU A 57 -16.00 -7.37 3.71
C GLU A 57 -15.27 -6.88 4.95
N VAL A 58 -13.95 -6.83 4.87
CA VAL A 58 -13.08 -6.26 5.89
C VAL A 58 -12.13 -5.27 5.23
N THR A 59 -11.72 -4.28 5.99
CA THR A 59 -10.67 -3.37 5.57
C THR A 59 -9.34 -3.88 6.13
N LYS A 60 -8.37 -4.17 5.25
CA LYS A 60 -7.02 -4.57 5.62
C LYS A 60 -6.03 -3.45 5.34
N ASP A 61 -5.02 -3.34 6.19
CA ASP A 61 -3.91 -2.44 5.98
C ASP A 61 -3.07 -2.94 4.80
N VAL A 62 -2.61 -1.99 3.98
CA VAL A 62 -1.70 -2.28 2.87
C VAL A 62 -0.29 -2.32 3.43
N THR A 63 0.53 -3.27 2.96
CA THR A 63 1.93 -3.33 3.35
C THR A 63 2.81 -2.63 2.32
N GLU A 64 3.99 -2.16 2.71
CA GLU A 64 4.94 -1.54 1.78
C GLU A 64 5.27 -2.45 0.59
N ALA A 65 5.40 -3.77 0.82
CA ALA A 65 5.69 -4.75 -0.22
C ALA A 65 4.57 -4.87 -1.26
N GLU A 66 3.33 -4.52 -0.90
CA GLU A 66 2.22 -4.46 -1.84
C GLU A 66 2.16 -3.15 -2.60
N VAL A 67 2.88 -2.10 -2.19
CA VAL A 67 2.88 -0.81 -2.89
C VAL A 67 3.80 -0.89 -4.10
N LEU A 68 3.19 -0.98 -5.29
CA LEU A 68 3.91 -0.93 -6.57
C LEU A 68 4.33 0.51 -6.89
N ASP A 69 3.39 1.43 -6.77
CA ASP A 69 3.57 2.86 -7.03
C ASP A 69 2.65 3.69 -6.14
N PHE A 70 2.96 4.95 -5.90
CA PHE A 70 2.03 5.86 -5.24
C PHE A 70 2.24 7.30 -5.70
N SER A 71 1.19 8.10 -5.57
CA SER A 71 1.19 9.52 -5.92
C SER A 71 0.42 10.32 -4.89
N VAL A 72 0.97 11.46 -4.49
CA VAL A 72 0.32 12.38 -3.55
C VAL A 72 -0.10 13.64 -4.30
N ARG A 73 -1.39 13.96 -4.29
CA ARG A 73 -1.95 15.17 -4.91
C ARG A 73 -3.00 15.78 -4.00
N ASN A 74 -2.82 17.07 -3.68
CA ASN A 74 -3.81 17.85 -2.92
C ASN A 74 -4.22 17.20 -1.58
N GLY A 75 -3.26 16.59 -0.86
CA GLY A 75 -3.54 15.87 0.39
C GLY A 75 -4.21 14.51 0.23
N VAL A 76 -4.36 14.02 -1.00
CA VAL A 76 -4.86 12.68 -1.33
C VAL A 76 -3.71 11.83 -1.83
N ILE A 77 -3.56 10.65 -1.23
CA ILE A 77 -2.56 9.65 -1.62
C ILE A 77 -3.27 8.59 -2.43
N THR A 78 -2.77 8.33 -3.63
CA THR A 78 -3.21 7.22 -4.47
C THR A 78 -2.10 6.18 -4.50
N VAL A 79 -2.38 4.98 -4.01
CA VAL A 79 -1.48 3.84 -4.02
C VAL A 79 -1.94 2.88 -5.11
N VAL A 80 -1.01 2.44 -5.94
CA VAL A 80 -1.18 1.32 -6.87
C VAL A 80 -0.56 0.10 -6.22
N THR A 81 -1.34 -0.95 -5.99
CA THR A 81 -0.83 -2.19 -5.42
C THR A 81 -0.24 -3.10 -6.48
N THR A 82 0.54 -4.10 -6.07
CA THR A 82 1.10 -5.15 -6.94
C THR A 82 0.02 -5.99 -7.64
N ASP A 83 -1.17 -6.09 -7.04
CA ASP A 83 -2.38 -6.70 -7.62
C ASP A 83 -3.06 -5.79 -8.67
N GLY A 84 -2.53 -4.59 -8.92
CA GLY A 84 -3.06 -3.62 -9.87
C GLY A 84 -4.22 -2.79 -9.34
N GLN A 85 -4.57 -2.91 -8.05
CA GLN A 85 -5.64 -2.11 -7.45
C GLN A 85 -5.16 -0.69 -7.15
N LYS A 86 -6.03 0.28 -7.41
CA LYS A 86 -5.80 1.68 -7.03
C LYS A 86 -6.58 2.00 -5.77
N LEU A 87 -5.86 2.33 -4.70
CA LEU A 87 -6.41 2.67 -3.40
C LEU A 87 -6.13 4.15 -3.13
N THR A 88 -7.12 4.85 -2.62
CA THR A 88 -6.99 6.28 -2.30
C THR A 88 -7.18 6.50 -0.81
N GLY A 89 -6.26 7.25 -0.22
CA GLY A 89 -6.25 7.65 1.18
C GLY A 89 -6.09 9.17 1.29
N ARG A 90 -6.34 9.71 2.48
CA ARG A 90 -6.03 11.11 2.78
C ARG A 90 -4.87 11.15 3.77
N VAL A 91 -3.92 12.05 3.55
CA VAL A 91 -2.96 12.41 4.59
C VAL A 91 -3.73 13.23 5.63
N ALA A 92 -3.79 12.73 6.85
CA ALA A 92 -4.38 13.43 7.99
C ALA A 92 -3.42 14.49 8.54
#